data_AF-V9HRU2-F1
#
_entry.id   AF-V9HRU2-F1
#
_cell.length_a   1.000
_cell.length_b   1.000
_cell.length_c   1.000
_cell.angle_alpha   90.00
_cell.angle_beta   90.00
_cell.angle_gamma   90.00
#
_symmetry.space_group_name_H-M   'P 1'
#
loop_
_entity.id
_entity.type
_entity.pdbx_description
1 polymer ?
#
loop_
_entity_poly.entity_id
_entity_poly.type
_entity_poly.pdbx_seq_one_letter_code
_entity_poly.pdbx_strand_id
1 'polypeptide(L)'
;MNIYEKLRQYFENLIEEKNIQNDDISIYIKALDSKQAIGKPKRQDYPLLNGKEVLLEANYKNSLGQAFTSARISVSLKLQVY
;
A
#
# COMPACT_ATOMS: atom_id res chain seq x y z
N MET A 1 21.86 11.04 -7.41
CA MET A 1 20.87 10.00 -7.07
C MET A 1 20.03 10.47 -5.89
N ASN A 2 18.72 10.62 -6.06
CA ASN A 2 17.80 11.06 -5.01
C ASN A 2 17.58 9.92 -3.98
N ILE A 3 17.08 10.24 -2.78
CA ILE A 3 16.70 9.25 -1.76
C ILE A 3 15.70 8.23 -2.30
N TYR A 4 14.75 8.66 -3.14
CA TYR A 4 13.78 7.77 -3.78
C TYR A 4 14.48 6.68 -4.61
N GLU A 5 15.41 7.08 -5.49
CA GLU A 5 16.18 6.15 -6.33
C GLU A 5 17.02 5.19 -5.49
N LYS A 6 17.62 5.67 -4.39
CA LYS A 6 18.37 4.81 -3.45
C LYS A 6 17.49 3.73 -2.82
N LEU A 7 16.30 4.11 -2.37
CA LEU A 7 15.36 3.18 -1.75
C LEU A 7 14.82 2.17 -2.77
N ARG A 8 14.50 2.63 -3.98
CA ARG A 8 14.05 1.78 -5.08
C ARG A 8 15.10 0.74 -5.45
N GLN A 9 16.35 1.16 -5.62
CA GLN A 9 17.44 0.24 -5.96
C GLN A 9 17.74 -0.76 -4.84
N TYR A 10 17.69 -0.34 -3.57
CA TYR A 10 17.83 -1.27 -2.46
C TYR A 10 16.70 -2.31 -2.43
N PHE A 11 15.47 -1.87 -2.71
CA PHE A 11 14.31 -2.75 -2.78
C PHE A 11 14.40 -3.77 -3.92
N GLU A 12 14.83 -3.33 -5.11
CA GLU A 12 15.11 -4.19 -6.27
C GLU A 12 16.10 -5.30 -5.91
N ASN A 13 17.25 -4.93 -5.36
CA ASN A 13 18.29 -5.89 -4.94
C ASN A 13 17.75 -6.90 -3.92
N LEU A 14 16.89 -6.47 -3.00
CA LEU A 14 16.31 -7.33 -1.97
C LEU A 14 15.32 -8.34 -2.56
N ILE A 15 14.55 -7.95 -3.58
CA ILE A 15 13.65 -8.86 -4.30
C ILE A 15 14.45 -9.94 -5.03
N GLU A 16 15.51 -9.54 -5.74
CA GLU A 16 16.39 -10.48 -6.46
C GLU A 16 17.10 -11.44 -5.50
N GLU A 17 17.71 -10.92 -4.43
CA GLU A 17 18.43 -11.74 -3.43
C GLU A 17 17.50 -12.79 -2.81
N LYS A 18 16.24 -12.44 -2.56
CA LYS A 18 15.25 -13.34 -1.96
C LYS A 18 14.51 -14.21 -2.98
N ASN A 19 14.71 -14.02 -4.28
CA ASN A 19 14.01 -14.73 -5.36
C ASN A 19 12.47 -14.64 -5.27
N ILE A 20 11.93 -13.49 -4.88
CA ILE A 20 10.48 -13.30 -4.64
C ILE A 20 9.79 -12.54 -5.79
N GLN A 21 10.45 -12.32 -6.92
CA GLN A 21 9.91 -11.55 -8.06
C GLN A 21 8.64 -12.14 -8.70
N ASN A 22 8.31 -13.40 -8.42
CA ASN A 22 7.14 -14.08 -8.96
C ASN A 22 6.08 -14.36 -7.91
N ASP A 23 6.28 -13.89 -6.67
CA ASP A 23 5.31 -14.10 -5.62
C ASP A 23 4.09 -13.21 -5.86
N ASP A 24 2.92 -13.77 -5.59
CA ASP A 24 1.67 -13.05 -5.68
C ASP A 24 1.49 -12.12 -4.48
N ILE A 25 1.10 -10.89 -4.78
CA ILE A 25 0.66 -9.91 -3.79
C ILE A 25 -0.79 -9.60 -4.06
N SER A 26 -1.62 -9.86 -3.05
CA SER A 26 -3.01 -9.47 -3.07
C SER A 26 -3.13 -8.04 -2.56
N ILE A 27 -3.56 -7.13 -3.42
CA ILE A 27 -3.84 -5.75 -3.04
C ILE A 27 -5.35 -5.56 -3.05
N TYR A 28 -5.88 -5.29 -1.87
CA TYR A 28 -7.30 -5.05 -1.72
C TYR A 28 -7.54 -3.64 -1.19
N ILE A 29 -8.64 -3.05 -1.65
CA ILE A 29 -9.10 -1.77 -1.15
C ILE A 29 -10.03 -2.03 0.00
N LYS A 30 -9.74 -1.39 1.12
CA LYS A 30 -10.65 -1.33 2.25
C LYS A 30 -11.17 0.10 2.36
N ALA A 31 -12.44 0.28 2.04
CA ALA A 31 -13.18 1.45 2.48
C ALA A 31 -13.26 1.34 4.02
N LEU A 32 -12.33 1.98 4.70
CA LEU A 32 -12.32 1.98 6.15
C LEU A 32 -13.44 2.87 6.66
N ASP A 33 -14.11 2.40 7.70
CA ASP A 33 -14.79 3.33 8.58
C ASP A 33 -13.72 4.27 9.15
N SER A 34 -13.99 5.56 9.10
CA SER A 34 -13.30 6.66 9.78
C SER A 34 -12.54 6.26 11.04
N LYS A 35 -13.20 5.48 11.90
CA LYS A 35 -12.67 5.02 13.20
C LYS A 35 -11.54 4.00 13.07
N GLN A 36 -11.58 3.14 12.07
CA GLN A 36 -10.55 2.12 11.83
C GLN A 36 -9.31 2.71 11.15
N ALA A 37 -9.45 3.74 10.33
CA ALA A 37 -8.34 4.37 9.62
C ALA A 37 -7.50 5.29 10.49
N ILE A 38 -8.18 6.17 11.24
CA ILE A 38 -7.52 7.28 11.95
C ILE A 38 -8.05 7.47 13.37
N GLY A 39 -8.81 6.50 13.89
CA GLY A 39 -9.39 6.57 15.23
C GLY A 39 -10.51 7.59 15.32
N LYS A 40 -10.59 8.32 16.45
CA LYS A 40 -11.55 9.42 16.64
C LYS A 40 -10.83 10.76 16.61
N PRO A 41 -10.45 11.26 15.42
CA PRO A 41 -9.82 12.56 15.34
C PRO A 41 -10.83 13.66 15.74
N LYS A 42 -10.35 14.71 16.42
CA LYS A 42 -11.16 15.91 16.68
C LYS A 42 -11.49 16.68 15.40
N ARG A 43 -10.59 16.58 14.42
CA ARG A 43 -10.68 17.20 13.11
C ARG A 43 -11.43 16.25 12.16
N GLN A 44 -12.42 16.78 11.42
CA GLN A 44 -13.38 15.95 10.65
C GLN A 44 -13.25 16.10 9.12
N ASP A 45 -12.37 16.96 8.63
CA ASP A 45 -12.18 17.25 7.20
C ASP A 45 -11.10 16.37 6.53
N TYR A 46 -10.71 15.25 7.13
CA TYR A 46 -9.76 14.34 6.51
C TYR A 46 -10.34 13.73 5.22
N PRO A 47 -9.55 13.62 4.13
CA PRO A 47 -9.98 12.99 2.89
C PRO A 47 -10.53 11.55 3.06
N LEU A 48 -10.10 10.84 4.09
CA LEU A 48 -10.60 9.51 4.45
C LEU A 48 -12.04 9.55 5.00
N LEU A 49 -12.40 10.62 5.72
CA LEU A 49 -13.71 10.78 6.35
C LEU A 49 -14.79 11.19 5.35
N ASN A 50 -14.41 11.97 4.34
CA ASN A 50 -15.32 12.44 3.30
C ASN A 50 -15.32 11.54 2.04
N GLY A 51 -14.64 10.39 2.09
CA GLY A 51 -14.58 9.41 1.02
C GLY A 51 -13.78 9.84 -0.21
N LYS A 52 -12.96 10.89 -0.12
CA LYS A 52 -12.03 11.28 -1.21
C LYS A 52 -10.82 10.35 -1.31
N GLU A 53 -10.46 9.70 -0.21
CA GLU A 53 -9.40 8.70 -0.13
C GLU A 53 -9.91 7.39 0.46
N VAL A 54 -9.23 6.30 0.11
CA VAL A 54 -9.43 4.95 0.64
C VAL A 54 -8.12 4.40 1.18
N LEU A 55 -8.19 3.43 2.08
CA LEU A 55 -7.01 2.67 2.48
C LEU A 55 -6.83 1.48 1.54
N LEU A 56 -5.65 1.42 0.93
CA LEU A 56 -5.16 0.28 0.19
C LEU A 56 -4.32 -0.59 1.14
N GLU A 57 -4.62 -1.88 1.20
CA GLU A 57 -3.83 -2.85 1.95
C GLU A 57 -3.27 -3.91 1.00
N ALA A 58 -1.96 -4.10 1.06
CA ALA A 58 -1.26 -5.17 0.39
C ALA A 58 -0.97 -6.28 1.41
N ASN A 59 -1.31 -7.51 1.05
CA ASN A 59 -0.92 -8.70 1.80
C ASN A 59 0.12 -9.49 1.00
N TYR A 60 1.28 -9.67 1.62
CA TYR A 60 2.35 -10.52 1.12
C TYR A 60 2.78 -11.49 2.22
N LYS A 61 2.53 -12.79 2.05
CA LYS A 61 2.88 -13.84 3.02
C LYS A 61 2.45 -13.50 4.47
N ASN A 62 1.21 -13.01 4.65
CA ASN A 62 0.65 -12.54 5.92
C ASN A 62 1.30 -11.29 6.51
N SER A 63 2.21 -10.65 5.77
CA SER A 63 2.73 -9.32 6.09
C SER A 63 1.85 -8.27 5.42
N LEU A 64 1.45 -7.26 6.17
CA LEU A 64 0.50 -6.23 5.72
C LEU A 64 1.24 -4.91 5.47
N GLY A 65 1.04 -4.33 4.29
CA GLY A 65 1.45 -2.98 3.94
C GLY A 65 0.23 -2.12 3.64
N GLN A 66 0.25 -0.85 4.04
CA GLN A 66 -0.92 0.03 3.95
C GLN A 66 -0.55 1.39 3.35
N ALA A 67 -1.42 1.93 2.50
CA ALA A 67 -1.26 3.26 1.90
C ALA A 67 -2.61 3.94 1.67
N PHE A 68 -2.64 5.27 1.74
CA PHE A 68 -3.82 6.06 1.37
C PHE A 68 -3.77 6.41 -0.11
N THR A 69 -4.91 6.31 -0.79
CA THR A 69 -5.02 6.64 -2.21
C THR A 69 -6.39 7.19 -2.55
N SER A 70 -6.46 8.07 -3.54
CA SER A 70 -7.72 8.51 -4.15
C SER A 70 -8.21 7.54 -5.25
N ALA A 71 -7.34 6.65 -5.72
CA ALA A 71 -7.67 5.66 -6.73
C ALA A 71 -8.47 4.49 -6.13
N ARG A 72 -9.51 4.04 -6.85
CA ARG A 72 -10.40 2.96 -6.41
C ARG A 72 -10.26 1.71 -7.29
N ILE A 73 -9.08 1.07 -7.27
CA ILE A 73 -8.81 -0.20 -7.96
C ILE A 73 -8.25 -1.24 -6.98
N SER A 74 -8.90 -2.40 -6.90
CA SER A 74 -8.36 -3.61 -6.26
C SER A 74 -7.78 -4.53 -7.31
N VAL A 75 -6.60 -5.11 -7.07
CA VAL A 75 -5.92 -5.95 -8.06
C VAL A 75 -4.98 -6.94 -7.36
N SER A 76 -4.88 -8.15 -7.90
CA SER A 76 -3.81 -9.09 -7.54
C SER A 76 -2.70 -8.96 -8.58
N LEU A 77 -1.47 -8.71 -8.13
CA LEU A 77 -0.33 -8.48 -9.00
C LEU A 77 0.82 -9.36 -8.55
N LYS A 78 1.74 -9.67 -9.48
CA LYS A 78 3.03 -10.23 -9.11
C LYS A 78 3.94 -9.13 -8.58
N LEU A 79 4.78 -9.47 -7.62
CA LEU A 79 5.83 -8.58 -7.12
C LEU A 79 6.90 -8.38 -8.19
N GLN A 80 6.66 -7.49 -9.15
CA GLN A 80 7.59 -7.16 -10.21
C GLN A 80 8.06 -5.71 -10.07
N VAL A 81 9.37 -5.50 -10.06
CA VAL A 81 9.91 -4.15 -10.21
C VAL A 81 10.07 -3.87 -11.71
N TYR A 82 9.41 -2.81 -12.18
CA TYR A 82 9.56 -2.24 -13.53
C TYR A 82 10.53 -1.08 -13.45
#